data_AF-A0A7J4DDY5-F1
#
_entry.id   AF-A0A7J4DDY5-F1
#
_cell.length_a   1.000
_cell.length_b   1.000
_cell.length_c   1.000
_cell.angle_alpha   90.00
_cell.angle_beta   90.00
_cell.angle_gamma   90.00
#
_symmetry.space_group_name_H-M   'P 1'
#
loop_
_entity.id
_entity.type
_entity.pdbx_description
1 polymer ?
#
loop_
_entity_poly.entity_id
_entity_poly.type
_entity_poly.pdbx_seq_one_letter_code
_entity_poly.pdbx_strand_id
1 'polypeptide(L)'
;MASSDWLDVNGWSESFSSWSMDSVHDALPSDDIDLQMTIPSTWAWPEPITIGPIFNMQEDFASMQPGLEAFMHATIMCTVVFTVLMLTMLAIPYIERKFIGRLMDRLGATTTLRSLWVGESGVTAGEWWKQLPFGMGTPIGWTVNLLNSIWGNSHELETVSRVNNRSYHGYWFLLPGFFQAFADFLKFASKEHIVPKNADKVVFEVAPVIIISTTILVFAFIPFGPHIYAANSELSLIFMMAIFGVAPLGVFFAGWASNNKYALIGGMRSAAQLTAYEIPLLITVLGVAVLSGSFNIIEIVDFQMGQDEGNVWNIFLLPLGAALFLITMIAEVERIPFDMPEAEAELVEGWWTEYGGIRWGLMFAAEYMRSYAACILFALFFLGGWEAPFQHTLSGLPTVGGTFEAVFAATPGLVWLLIKAWLMFAVFVWIRASLHRVRTDQILEFGWRWLLPLSLVNLVVAIILRLEFWTGQPWELWVPAALSLAALALFVILAIDEDEDALQAQRRPYSTQAVVKASPGSHRD
;
A
#
# COMPACT_ATOMS: atom_id res chain seq x y z
N MET A 1 7.70 -23.52 -7.47
CA MET A 1 7.69 -22.14 -7.99
C MET A 1 7.32 -22.17 -9.47
N ALA A 2 6.09 -21.77 -9.80
CA ALA A 2 5.49 -21.88 -11.13
C ALA A 2 5.60 -20.60 -11.97
N SER A 3 6.45 -19.64 -11.58
CA SER A 3 6.66 -18.42 -12.36
C SER A 3 7.88 -18.56 -13.26
N SER A 4 7.66 -18.48 -14.57
CA SER A 4 8.68 -18.31 -15.62
C SER A 4 9.35 -16.92 -15.57
N ASP A 5 9.50 -16.32 -14.39
CA ASP A 5 10.00 -14.96 -14.26
C ASP A 5 11.52 -14.99 -14.44
N TRP A 6 12.00 -14.29 -15.46
CA TRP A 6 13.43 -14.20 -15.75
C TRP A 6 14.14 -13.22 -14.78
N LEU A 7 13.38 -12.42 -14.03
CA LEU A 7 13.90 -11.42 -13.10
C LEU A 7 14.17 -12.01 -11.70
N ASP A 8 15.24 -12.80 -11.60
CA ASP A 8 15.68 -13.42 -10.33
C ASP A 8 16.62 -12.51 -9.53
N VAL A 9 16.07 -11.45 -8.93
CA VAL A 9 16.86 -10.48 -8.14
C VAL A 9 17.49 -11.15 -6.90
N ASN A 10 16.78 -12.09 -6.27
CA ASN A 10 17.26 -12.79 -5.10
C ASN A 10 18.47 -13.69 -5.41
N GLY A 11 18.42 -14.47 -6.50
CA GLY A 11 19.57 -15.29 -6.91
C GLY A 11 20.77 -14.43 -7.32
N TRP A 12 20.54 -13.27 -7.95
CA TRP A 12 21.62 -12.34 -8.30
C TRP A 12 22.27 -11.72 -7.07
N SER A 13 21.50 -11.36 -6.05
CA SER A 13 22.03 -10.79 -4.81
C SER A 13 22.82 -11.83 -4.02
N GLU A 14 22.35 -13.08 -3.94
CA GLU A 14 23.06 -14.21 -3.31
C GLU A 14 24.38 -14.49 -4.02
N SER A 15 24.36 -14.60 -5.35
CA SER A 15 25.56 -14.85 -6.14
C SER A 15 26.58 -13.72 -6.00
N PHE A 16 26.11 -12.46 -5.99
CA PHE A 16 26.99 -11.31 -5.79
C PHE A 16 27.59 -11.28 -4.38
N SER A 17 26.80 -11.55 -3.33
CA SER A 17 27.31 -11.58 -1.96
C SER A 17 28.32 -12.71 -1.77
N SER A 18 28.00 -13.93 -2.21
CA SER A 18 28.92 -15.08 -2.14
C SER A 18 30.21 -14.80 -2.91
N TRP A 19 30.12 -14.33 -4.16
CA TRP A 19 31.31 -13.97 -4.94
C TRP A 19 32.20 -12.94 -4.23
N SER A 20 31.60 -11.92 -3.60
CA SER A 20 32.35 -10.90 -2.88
C SER A 20 33.05 -11.45 -1.64
N MET A 21 32.41 -12.38 -0.91
CA MET A 21 32.96 -12.95 0.32
C MET A 21 34.01 -14.01 0.03
N ASP A 22 33.80 -14.86 -0.97
CA ASP A 22 34.80 -15.81 -1.45
C ASP A 22 36.05 -15.09 -1.95
N SER A 23 35.88 -13.97 -2.66
CA SER A 23 37.02 -13.14 -3.11
C SER A 23 37.82 -12.55 -1.93
N VAL A 24 37.16 -12.23 -0.81
CA VAL A 24 37.83 -11.74 0.41
C VAL A 24 38.52 -12.89 1.12
N HIS A 25 37.85 -14.03 1.27
CA HIS A 25 38.40 -15.25 1.86
C HIS A 25 39.69 -15.69 1.13
N ASP A 26 39.68 -15.66 -0.20
CA ASP A 26 40.82 -16.07 -1.03
C ASP A 26 41.96 -15.05 -1.04
N ALA A 27 41.67 -13.79 -0.71
CA ALA A 27 42.68 -12.73 -0.58
C ALA A 27 43.36 -12.71 0.79
N LEU A 28 42.78 -13.34 1.81
CA LEU A 28 43.34 -13.40 3.15
C LEU A 28 44.54 -14.35 3.20
N PRO A 29 45.58 -14.04 4.00
CA PRO A 29 46.72 -14.91 4.16
C PRO A 29 46.29 -16.22 4.84
N SER A 30 46.64 -17.35 4.21
CA SER A 30 46.40 -18.70 4.72
C SER A 30 47.38 -19.13 5.82
N ASP A 31 48.45 -18.34 6.00
CA ASP A 31 49.53 -18.67 6.92
C ASP A 31 49.08 -18.47 8.38
N ASP A 32 49.36 -19.47 9.20
CA ASP A 32 49.16 -19.40 10.65
C ASP A 32 50.08 -18.33 11.24
N ILE A 33 49.45 -17.28 11.80
CA ILE A 33 50.18 -16.26 12.55
C ILE A 33 50.37 -16.81 13.96
N ASP A 34 51.55 -17.35 14.20
CA ASP A 34 51.95 -17.86 15.50
C ASP A 34 52.28 -16.69 16.45
N LEU A 35 51.36 -16.38 17.35
CA LEU A 35 51.55 -15.44 18.46
C LEU A 35 51.93 -16.16 19.76
N GLN A 36 52.33 -17.44 19.70
CA GLN A 36 52.77 -18.17 20.87
C GLN A 36 54.06 -17.59 21.44
N MET A 37 54.04 -17.30 22.73
CA MET A 37 55.24 -17.06 23.50
C MET A 37 55.60 -18.36 24.24
N THR A 38 56.74 -18.94 23.90
CA THR A 38 57.28 -20.10 24.61
C THR A 38 58.19 -19.62 25.72
N ILE A 39 57.83 -19.88 26.98
CA ILE A 39 58.73 -19.66 28.10
C ILE A 39 59.67 -20.88 28.18
N PRO A 40 60.99 -20.70 28.03
CA PRO A 40 61.94 -21.82 28.06
C PRO A 40 61.96 -22.48 29.45
N SER A 41 62.25 -23.78 29.47
CA SER A 41 62.27 -24.55 30.72
C SER A 41 63.26 -23.95 31.70
N THR A 42 62.79 -23.76 32.94
CA THR A 42 63.60 -23.24 34.06
C THR A 42 63.68 -24.34 35.11
N TRP A 43 64.60 -24.26 36.08
CA TRP A 43 64.71 -25.26 37.15
C TRP A 43 63.41 -25.52 37.94
N ALA A 44 62.43 -24.61 37.86
CA ALA A 44 61.09 -24.74 38.44
C ALA A 44 60.03 -25.34 37.49
N TRP A 45 60.26 -25.36 36.17
CA TRP A 45 59.31 -25.81 35.14
C TRP A 45 60.03 -26.72 34.13
N PRO A 46 59.91 -28.06 34.27
CA PRO A 46 60.64 -29.02 33.42
C PRO A 46 60.19 -29.02 31.95
N GLU A 47 58.93 -28.68 31.69
CA GLU A 47 58.38 -28.58 30.34
C GLU A 47 58.18 -27.11 29.93
N PRO A 48 58.49 -26.75 28.67
CA PRO A 48 58.25 -25.40 28.15
C PRO A 48 56.76 -25.11 28.13
N ILE A 49 56.37 -23.94 28.68
CA ILE A 49 54.98 -23.50 28.70
C ILE A 49 54.77 -22.60 27.47
N THR A 50 53.98 -23.06 26.52
CA THR A 50 53.51 -22.30 25.35
C THR A 50 52.23 -21.55 25.71
N ILE A 51 52.27 -20.22 25.68
CA ILE A 51 51.11 -19.36 25.96
C ILE A 51 50.84 -18.50 24.73
N GLY A 52 49.68 -18.67 24.11
CA GLY A 52 49.21 -17.84 23.00
C GLY A 52 48.32 -18.61 22.02
N PRO A 53 47.34 -17.96 21.39
CA PRO A 53 46.56 -18.54 20.29
C PRO A 53 47.38 -18.58 18.99
N ILE A 54 47.14 -19.59 18.17
CA ILE A 54 47.50 -19.57 16.75
C ILE A 54 46.33 -18.90 16.03
N PHE A 55 46.58 -17.81 15.30
CA PHE A 55 45.54 -17.12 14.53
C PHE A 55 45.68 -17.46 13.06
N ASN A 56 44.66 -18.08 12.49
CA ASN A 56 44.52 -18.22 11.06
C ASN A 56 43.41 -17.27 10.58
N MET A 57 43.80 -16.18 9.92
CA MET A 57 42.84 -15.15 9.48
C MET A 57 41.82 -15.70 8.49
N GLN A 58 42.21 -16.68 7.68
CA GLN A 58 41.34 -17.30 6.67
C GLN A 58 40.30 -18.19 7.34
N GLU A 59 40.69 -19.02 8.31
CA GLU A 59 39.77 -19.88 9.06
C GLU A 59 38.81 -19.07 9.96
N ASP A 60 39.32 -18.03 10.63
CA ASP A 60 38.49 -17.12 11.43
C ASP A 60 37.46 -16.39 10.55
N PHE A 61 37.85 -15.94 9.36
CA PHE A 61 36.92 -15.30 8.42
C PHE A 61 35.88 -16.28 7.87
N ALA A 62 36.27 -17.52 7.55
CA ALA A 62 35.35 -18.56 7.09
C ALA A 62 34.24 -18.84 8.13
N SER A 63 34.55 -18.73 9.42
CA SER A 63 33.54 -18.86 10.50
C SER A 63 32.52 -17.72 10.52
N MET A 64 32.91 -16.52 10.08
CA MET A 64 32.05 -15.32 10.03
C MET A 64 31.34 -15.14 8.68
N GLN A 65 31.88 -15.73 7.61
CA GLN A 65 31.44 -15.57 6.23
C GLN A 65 29.93 -15.80 6.04
N PRO A 66 29.30 -16.89 6.53
CA PRO A 66 27.86 -17.11 6.34
C PRO A 66 26.99 -16.01 6.95
N GLY A 67 27.39 -15.48 8.11
CA GLY A 67 26.67 -14.38 8.76
C GLY A 67 26.80 -13.06 7.99
N LEU A 68 27.98 -12.81 7.42
CA LEU A 68 28.25 -11.61 6.63
C LEU A 68 27.54 -11.66 5.27
N GLU A 69 27.52 -12.82 4.61
CA GLU A 69 26.76 -13.07 3.39
C GLU A 69 25.27 -12.80 3.60
N ALA A 70 24.68 -13.40 4.64
CA ALA A 70 23.28 -13.19 4.98
C ALA A 70 22.95 -11.72 5.28
N PHE A 71 23.83 -11.01 6.01
CA PHE A 71 23.65 -9.59 6.31
C PHE A 71 23.71 -8.71 5.05
N MET A 72 24.70 -8.95 4.17
CA MET A 72 24.87 -8.20 2.93
C MET A 72 23.70 -8.46 1.97
N HIS A 73 23.32 -9.73 1.80
CA HIS A 73 22.16 -10.14 1.01
C HIS A 73 20.89 -9.45 1.50
N ALA A 74 20.58 -9.54 2.80
CA ALA A 74 19.41 -8.91 3.38
C ALA A 74 19.42 -7.39 3.19
N THR A 75 20.57 -6.73 3.36
CA THR A 75 20.72 -5.28 3.18
C THR A 75 20.47 -4.86 1.73
N ILE A 76 21.01 -5.61 0.76
CA ILE A 76 20.79 -5.38 -0.67
C ILE A 76 19.30 -5.55 -1.00
N MET A 77 18.69 -6.66 -0.57
CA MET A 77 17.28 -6.93 -0.84
C MET A 77 16.34 -5.90 -0.20
N CYS A 78 16.61 -5.49 1.04
CA CYS A 78 15.87 -4.40 1.69
C CYS A 78 15.98 -3.10 0.90
N THR A 79 17.17 -2.77 0.40
CA THR A 79 17.40 -1.55 -0.39
C THR A 79 16.68 -1.61 -1.74
N VAL A 80 16.72 -2.75 -2.42
CA VAL A 80 16.02 -2.95 -3.69
C VAL A 80 14.51 -2.84 -3.49
N VAL A 81 13.94 -3.57 -2.53
CA VAL A 81 12.50 -3.55 -2.23
C VAL A 81 12.04 -2.15 -1.84
N PHE A 82 12.79 -1.46 -0.97
CA PHE A 82 12.48 -0.09 -0.57
C PHE A 82 12.55 0.89 -1.75
N THR A 83 13.53 0.73 -2.63
CA THR A 83 13.67 1.60 -3.82
C THR A 83 12.54 1.36 -4.81
N VAL A 84 12.19 0.10 -5.08
CA VAL A 84 11.05 -0.27 -5.92
C VAL A 84 9.78 0.36 -5.36
N LEU A 85 9.54 0.18 -4.07
CA LEU A 85 8.40 0.75 -3.37
C LEU A 85 8.32 2.27 -3.50
N MET A 86 9.43 2.98 -3.27
CA MET A 86 9.44 4.45 -3.31
C MET A 86 9.18 4.97 -4.73
N LEU A 87 9.73 4.29 -5.75
CA LEU A 87 9.50 4.66 -7.15
C LEU A 87 8.06 4.38 -7.58
N THR A 88 7.49 3.23 -7.20
CA THR A 88 6.12 2.85 -7.59
C THR A 88 5.06 3.63 -6.82
N MET A 89 5.36 4.03 -5.58
CA MET A 89 4.47 4.85 -4.77
C MET A 89 4.22 6.23 -5.41
N LEU A 90 5.18 6.82 -6.11
CA LEU A 90 4.99 8.12 -6.79
C LEU A 90 3.85 8.10 -7.83
N ALA A 91 3.54 6.94 -8.40
CA ALA A 91 2.44 6.78 -9.35
C ALA A 91 1.06 6.91 -8.68
N ILE A 92 0.95 6.65 -7.38
CA ILE A 92 -0.32 6.62 -6.63
C ILE A 92 -0.94 8.02 -6.47
N PRO A 93 -0.25 9.01 -5.86
CA PRO A 93 -0.79 10.37 -5.79
C PRO A 93 -0.98 10.96 -7.19
N TYR A 94 -0.23 10.49 -8.19
CA TYR A 94 -0.44 10.86 -9.58
C TYR A 94 -1.78 10.34 -10.13
N ILE A 95 -2.08 9.04 -9.95
CA ILE A 95 -3.35 8.41 -10.35
C ILE A 95 -4.53 9.14 -9.70
N GLU A 96 -4.46 9.35 -8.39
CA GLU A 96 -5.55 9.99 -7.64
C GLU A 96 -5.87 11.39 -8.17
N ARG A 97 -4.85 12.25 -8.32
CA ARG A 97 -5.05 13.63 -8.82
C ARG A 97 -5.65 13.66 -10.22
N LYS A 98 -5.22 12.73 -11.09
CA LYS A 98 -5.72 12.65 -12.47
C LYS A 98 -7.15 12.14 -12.54
N PHE A 99 -7.47 11.10 -11.76
CA PHE A 99 -8.80 10.48 -11.76
C PHE A 99 -9.84 11.43 -11.17
N ILE A 100 -9.54 12.04 -10.02
CA ILE A 100 -10.38 13.04 -9.37
C ILE A 100 -10.56 14.28 -10.24
N GLY A 101 -9.47 14.82 -10.81
CA GLY A 101 -9.54 15.99 -11.69
C GLY A 101 -10.51 15.78 -12.86
N ARG A 102 -10.46 14.61 -13.50
CA ARG A 102 -11.37 14.27 -14.60
C ARG A 102 -12.83 14.09 -14.17
N LEU A 103 -13.06 13.54 -12.98
CA LEU A 103 -14.41 13.38 -12.42
C LEU A 103 -15.03 14.75 -12.14
N MET A 104 -14.27 15.67 -11.56
CA MET A 104 -14.74 17.02 -11.24
C MET A 104 -14.95 17.90 -12.48
N ASP A 105 -14.12 17.74 -13.52
CA ASP A 105 -14.28 18.45 -14.80
C ASP A 105 -15.63 18.13 -15.48
N ARG A 106 -16.17 16.91 -15.31
CA ARG A 106 -17.48 16.52 -15.87
C ARG A 106 -18.68 17.15 -15.17
N LEU A 107 -18.55 17.52 -13.90
CA LEU A 107 -19.65 18.07 -13.11
C LEU A 107 -19.83 19.59 -13.28
N GLY A 108 -19.04 20.23 -14.16
CA GLY A 108 -19.16 21.67 -14.44
C GLY A 108 -18.83 22.57 -13.25
N ALA A 109 -18.28 22.01 -12.18
CA ALA A 109 -17.93 22.74 -10.97
C ALA A 109 -16.65 23.55 -11.22
N THR A 110 -16.85 24.86 -11.40
CA THR A 110 -15.79 25.85 -11.19
C THR A 110 -15.20 25.62 -9.79
N THR A 111 -13.88 25.43 -9.71
CA THR A 111 -13.03 25.54 -8.50
C THR A 111 -12.91 24.38 -7.48
N THR A 112 -13.46 23.19 -7.68
CA THR A 112 -13.59 22.20 -6.57
C THR A 112 -12.65 20.99 -6.67
N LEU A 113 -11.37 21.30 -6.57
CA LEU A 113 -10.27 20.56 -5.92
C LEU A 113 -9.03 21.28 -6.44
N ARG A 114 -8.88 22.55 -6.03
CA ARG A 114 -7.52 23.03 -5.77
C ARG A 114 -6.90 21.90 -4.97
N SER A 115 -5.75 21.41 -5.39
CA SER A 115 -5.01 20.56 -4.48
C SER A 115 -5.04 21.27 -3.14
N LEU A 116 -5.22 20.55 -2.04
CA LEU A 116 -5.01 21.05 -0.68
C LEU A 116 -3.68 21.87 -0.54
N TRP A 117 -2.85 21.83 -1.58
CA TRP A 117 -1.49 22.28 -1.74
C TRP A 117 -1.31 23.50 -2.68
N VAL A 118 -2.34 23.96 -3.39
CA VAL A 118 -2.37 25.20 -4.19
C VAL A 118 -3.26 26.22 -3.47
N GLY A 119 -2.61 27.23 -2.88
CA GLY A 119 -3.25 28.19 -1.98
C GLY A 119 -4.53 28.84 -2.51
N GLU A 120 -5.42 29.16 -1.58
CA GLU A 120 -6.57 30.02 -1.79
C GLU A 120 -6.11 31.45 -2.14
N SER A 121 -6.04 31.84 -3.43
CA SER A 121 -6.29 33.22 -3.94
C SER A 121 -6.02 33.43 -5.45
N GLY A 122 -6.18 32.42 -6.33
CA GLY A 122 -5.88 32.61 -7.76
C GLY A 122 -4.39 32.77 -8.07
N VAL A 123 -3.55 32.64 -7.05
CA VAL A 123 -2.14 32.32 -7.20
C VAL A 123 -2.10 30.81 -7.41
N THR A 124 -1.96 30.35 -8.66
CA THR A 124 -1.28 29.06 -8.89
C THR A 124 -0.07 29.05 -7.96
N ALA A 125 0.17 28.00 -7.15
CA ALA A 125 1.30 27.97 -6.20
C ALA A 125 2.53 28.64 -6.84
N GLY A 126 2.75 29.92 -6.50
CA GLY A 126 3.45 30.82 -7.41
C GLY A 126 4.85 30.31 -7.56
N GLU A 127 5.22 29.88 -8.78
CA GLU A 127 6.52 29.29 -9.13
C GLU A 127 7.33 28.84 -7.90
N TRP A 128 6.80 27.87 -7.13
CA TRP A 128 7.34 27.54 -5.80
C TRP A 128 8.81 27.10 -5.89
N TRP A 129 9.20 26.59 -7.06
CA TRP A 129 10.56 26.27 -7.44
C TRP A 129 11.51 27.48 -7.43
N LYS A 130 11.01 28.72 -7.57
CA LYS A 130 11.80 29.94 -7.32
C LYS A 130 12.13 30.16 -5.84
N GLN A 131 11.43 29.48 -4.93
CA GLN A 131 11.66 29.55 -3.48
C GLN A 131 12.65 28.49 -2.99
N LEU A 132 13.05 27.53 -3.85
CA LEU A 132 14.07 26.55 -3.49
C LEU A 132 15.44 27.23 -3.31
N PRO A 133 16.17 26.93 -2.23
CA PRO A 133 17.47 27.53 -1.98
C PRO A 133 18.45 27.18 -3.11
N PHE A 134 19.40 28.08 -3.37
CA PHE A 134 20.47 27.92 -4.37
C PHE A 134 20.01 27.80 -5.83
N GLY A 135 18.78 28.21 -6.17
CA GLY A 135 18.29 28.17 -7.56
C GLY A 135 18.06 26.75 -8.10
N MET A 136 18.07 25.73 -7.22
CA MET A 136 17.84 24.33 -7.59
C MET A 136 16.46 24.08 -8.21
N GLY A 137 15.50 24.99 -8.01
CA GLY A 137 14.20 24.88 -8.64
C GLY A 137 14.10 25.46 -10.05
N THR A 138 15.09 26.21 -10.55
CA THR A 138 15.04 26.74 -11.92
C THR A 138 14.94 25.62 -12.98
N PRO A 139 15.70 24.50 -12.90
CA PRO A 139 15.54 23.36 -13.81
C PRO A 139 14.19 22.66 -13.68
N ILE A 140 13.67 22.55 -12.45
CA ILE A 140 12.38 21.92 -12.16
C ILE A 140 11.25 22.76 -12.76
N GLY A 141 11.27 24.08 -12.53
CA GLY A 141 10.30 25.01 -13.08
C GLY A 141 10.34 25.07 -14.60
N TRP A 142 11.52 25.07 -15.20
CA TRP A 142 11.68 24.97 -16.66
C TRP A 142 11.07 23.68 -17.20
N THR A 143 11.37 22.54 -16.58
CA THR A 143 10.85 21.23 -17.00
C THR A 143 9.33 21.18 -16.86
N VAL A 144 8.78 21.62 -15.74
CA VAL A 144 7.31 21.66 -15.52
C VAL A 144 6.64 22.59 -16.52
N ASN A 145 7.18 23.79 -16.76
CA ASN A 145 6.64 24.73 -17.73
C ASN A 145 6.74 24.21 -19.17
N LEU A 146 7.83 23.53 -19.53
CA LEU A 146 8.00 22.87 -20.82
C LEU A 146 6.95 21.78 -21.02
N LEU A 147 6.85 20.85 -20.06
CA LEU A 147 5.89 19.75 -20.07
C LEU A 147 4.44 20.26 -20.15
N ASN A 148 4.12 21.29 -19.37
CA ASN A 148 2.81 21.93 -19.42
C ASN A 148 2.59 22.62 -20.78
N SER A 149 3.55 23.37 -21.32
CA SER A 149 3.37 24.06 -22.60
C SER A 149 3.17 23.12 -23.79
N ILE A 150 3.79 21.93 -23.76
CA ILE A 150 3.69 20.93 -24.84
C ILE A 150 2.42 20.08 -24.70
N TRP A 151 2.00 19.76 -23.47
CA TRP A 151 0.97 18.75 -23.23
C TRP A 151 -0.27 19.21 -22.46
N GLY A 152 -0.26 20.41 -21.86
CA GLY A 152 -1.33 20.90 -20.99
C GLY A 152 -1.82 22.29 -21.35
N ASN A 153 -3.12 22.40 -21.68
CA ASN A 153 -3.98 23.59 -21.52
C ASN A 153 -4.89 23.94 -22.72
N SER A 154 -5.54 22.97 -23.34
CA SER A 154 -6.80 23.28 -24.04
C SER A 154 -7.91 22.38 -23.53
N HIS A 155 -8.98 22.98 -23.01
CA HIS A 155 -10.26 22.31 -22.77
C HIS A 155 -11.35 23.20 -23.37
N GLU A 156 -12.41 22.59 -23.88
CA GLU A 156 -13.46 23.29 -24.63
C GLU A 156 -14.22 24.31 -23.75
N LEU A 157 -14.31 24.06 -22.43
CA LEU A 157 -14.95 24.96 -21.48
C LEU A 157 -14.00 26.09 -21.02
N GLU A 158 -14.37 27.34 -21.31
CA GLU A 158 -13.64 28.57 -20.96
C GLU A 158 -13.47 28.76 -19.44
N THR A 159 -14.47 28.36 -18.65
CA THR A 159 -14.43 28.40 -17.17
C THR A 159 -13.31 27.53 -16.59
N VAL A 160 -13.06 26.39 -17.22
CA VAL A 160 -11.97 25.49 -16.86
C VAL A 160 -10.64 26.05 -17.40
N SER A 161 -10.65 26.69 -18.59
CA SER A 161 -9.45 27.17 -19.32
C SER A 161 -8.67 28.25 -18.58
N ARG A 162 -9.37 29.03 -17.76
CA ARG A 162 -8.81 30.15 -16.98
C ARG A 162 -7.68 29.78 -16.01
N VAL A 163 -7.51 28.50 -15.63
CA VAL A 163 -6.60 28.06 -14.57
C VAL A 163 -5.12 27.96 -15.01
N ASN A 164 -4.83 27.96 -16.32
CA ASN A 164 -3.49 28.07 -16.95
C ASN A 164 -2.31 27.22 -16.40
N ASN A 165 -2.53 26.31 -15.45
CA ASN A 165 -1.54 25.38 -14.92
C ASN A 165 -2.18 24.00 -14.70
N ARG A 166 -2.44 23.28 -15.80
CA ARG A 166 -3.04 21.94 -15.77
C ARG A 166 -2.00 20.86 -16.03
N SER A 167 -1.20 20.59 -15.00
CA SER A 167 -0.26 19.46 -15.01
C SER A 167 -0.95 18.09 -15.06
N TYR A 168 -2.28 18.01 -14.98
CA TYR A 168 -3.04 16.74 -15.02
C TYR A 168 -3.78 16.49 -16.36
N HIS A 169 -3.85 17.49 -17.25
CA HIS A 169 -4.60 17.40 -18.50
C HIS A 169 -3.64 17.20 -19.67
N GLY A 170 -3.69 16.02 -20.30
CA GLY A 170 -2.87 15.62 -21.43
C GLY A 170 -3.28 14.24 -21.94
N TYR A 171 -3.29 14.04 -23.26
CA TYR A 171 -3.78 12.83 -23.93
C TYR A 171 -2.84 11.63 -23.77
N TRP A 172 -1.61 11.84 -23.28
CA TRP A 172 -0.56 10.82 -23.17
C TRP A 172 -0.18 10.50 -21.71
N PHE A 173 0.12 9.23 -21.44
CA PHE A 173 -0.11 8.59 -20.16
C PHE A 173 1.00 8.73 -19.08
N LEU A 174 2.13 9.41 -19.33
CA LEU A 174 3.32 9.20 -18.49
C LEU A 174 3.95 10.40 -17.75
N LEU A 175 3.79 11.67 -18.17
CA LEU A 175 4.75 12.71 -17.72
C LEU A 175 4.20 13.98 -17.05
N PRO A 176 3.06 14.59 -17.46
CA PRO A 176 2.59 15.81 -16.83
C PRO A 176 2.22 15.54 -15.36
N GLY A 177 2.82 16.25 -14.39
CA GLY A 177 2.45 16.19 -12.97
C GLY A 177 3.16 15.14 -12.11
N PHE A 178 3.98 14.23 -12.67
CA PHE A 178 4.71 13.21 -11.89
C PHE A 178 5.68 13.83 -10.88
N PHE A 179 6.46 14.83 -11.30
CA PHE A 179 7.42 15.53 -10.44
C PHE A 179 6.76 16.43 -9.38
N GLN A 180 5.44 16.62 -9.40
CA GLN A 180 4.75 17.42 -8.39
C GLN A 180 4.79 16.76 -7.01
N ALA A 181 4.74 15.43 -6.92
CA ALA A 181 4.85 14.74 -5.63
C ALA A 181 6.23 14.97 -4.98
N PHE A 182 7.30 14.95 -5.77
CA PHE A 182 8.65 15.25 -5.31
C PHE A 182 8.80 16.71 -4.84
N ALA A 183 8.19 17.64 -5.59
CA ALA A 183 8.11 19.04 -5.22
C ALA A 183 7.38 19.27 -3.87
N ASP A 184 6.25 18.60 -3.68
CA ASP A 184 5.46 18.69 -2.46
C ASP A 184 6.27 18.15 -1.26
N PHE A 185 7.01 17.05 -1.44
CA PHE A 185 7.92 16.53 -0.42
C PHE A 185 9.03 17.54 -0.03
N LEU A 186 9.71 18.13 -1.01
CA LEU A 186 10.73 19.16 -0.76
C LEU A 186 10.17 20.38 -0.04
N LYS A 187 8.92 20.78 -0.37
CA LYS A 187 8.21 21.86 0.31
C LYS A 187 7.96 21.52 1.78
N PHE A 188 7.51 20.31 2.10
CA PHE A 188 7.32 19.89 3.50
C PHE A 188 8.63 19.82 4.27
N ALA A 189 9.70 19.34 3.64
CA ALA A 189 11.04 19.29 4.24
C ALA A 189 11.62 20.69 4.54
N SER A 190 11.26 21.69 3.73
CA SER A 190 11.75 23.07 3.90
C SER A 190 10.92 23.91 4.88
N LYS A 191 9.72 23.45 5.25
CA LYS A 191 8.83 24.16 6.17
C LYS A 191 9.35 24.09 7.60
N GLU A 192 9.08 25.16 8.36
CA GLU A 192 9.45 25.24 9.76
C GLU A 192 8.77 24.14 10.60
N HIS A 193 9.54 23.60 11.51
CA HIS A 193 9.09 22.66 12.51
C HIS A 193 8.59 23.42 13.74
N ILE A 194 7.30 23.28 14.04
CA ILE A 194 6.66 23.89 15.20
C ILE A 194 6.18 22.79 16.15
N VAL A 195 6.43 22.94 17.45
CA VAL A 195 5.84 22.12 18.51
C VAL A 195 5.01 23.04 19.40
N PRO A 196 3.74 22.71 19.68
CA PRO A 196 2.92 23.51 20.59
C PRO A 196 3.56 23.59 21.98
N LYS A 197 3.52 24.77 22.62
CA LYS A 197 4.17 24.97 23.94
C LYS A 197 3.60 24.09 25.04
N ASN A 198 2.30 23.80 24.97
CA ASN A 198 1.57 23.02 25.96
C ASN A 198 1.44 21.53 25.57
N ALA A 199 1.97 21.11 24.42
CA ALA A 199 1.96 19.71 24.00
C ALA A 199 2.95 18.88 24.83
N ASP A 200 2.67 17.60 24.99
CA ASP A 200 3.65 16.65 25.52
C ASP A 200 4.70 16.41 24.43
N LYS A 201 5.86 17.05 24.58
CA LYS A 201 6.92 17.03 23.58
C LYS A 201 7.42 15.63 23.25
N VAL A 202 7.48 14.72 24.22
CA VAL A 202 8.04 13.38 23.98
C VAL A 202 7.04 12.58 23.15
N VAL A 203 5.79 12.55 23.56
CA VAL A 203 4.76 11.77 22.86
C VAL A 203 4.43 12.40 21.49
N PHE A 204 4.42 13.73 21.39
CA PHE A 204 4.18 14.45 20.12
C PHE A 204 5.26 14.15 19.08
N GLU A 205 6.50 13.98 19.50
CA GLU A 205 7.61 13.64 18.60
C GLU A 205 7.65 12.15 18.24
N VAL A 206 7.31 11.27 19.18
CA VAL A 206 7.37 9.82 18.99
C VAL A 206 6.17 9.29 18.20
N ALA A 207 4.98 9.89 18.33
CA ALA A 207 3.77 9.37 17.69
C ALA A 207 3.88 9.24 16.16
N PRO A 208 4.35 10.26 15.40
CA PRO A 208 4.58 10.11 13.96
C PRO A 208 5.60 9.03 13.63
N VAL A 209 6.66 8.88 14.44
CA VAL A 209 7.69 7.85 14.23
C VAL A 209 7.10 6.45 14.37
N ILE A 210 6.18 6.23 15.32
CA ILE A 210 5.46 4.94 15.46
C ILE A 210 4.63 4.66 14.20
N ILE A 211 3.86 5.64 13.72
CA ILE A 211 2.98 5.47 12.54
C ILE A 211 3.82 5.18 11.28
N ILE A 212 4.92 5.90 11.08
CA ILE A 212 5.79 5.73 9.91
C ILE A 212 6.55 4.41 9.99
N SER A 213 7.15 4.08 11.14
CA SER A 213 7.94 2.86 11.31
C SER A 213 7.10 1.61 11.12
N THR A 214 5.91 1.55 11.70
CA THR A 214 4.96 0.44 11.49
C THR A 214 4.56 0.31 10.03
N THR A 215 4.31 1.44 9.35
CA THR A 215 3.97 1.44 7.92
C THR A 215 5.10 0.89 7.05
N ILE A 216 6.35 1.32 7.28
CA ILE A 216 7.51 0.82 6.54
C ILE A 216 7.75 -0.66 6.84
N LEU A 217 7.55 -1.09 8.09
CA LEU A 217 7.76 -2.47 8.51
C LEU A 217 6.79 -3.45 7.83
N VAL A 218 5.54 -3.04 7.57
CA VAL A 218 4.57 -3.85 6.79
C VAL A 218 5.16 -4.26 5.44
N PHE A 219 5.84 -3.34 4.76
CA PHE A 219 6.41 -3.59 3.44
C PHE A 219 7.62 -4.52 3.44
N ALA A 220 8.29 -4.71 4.58
CA ALA A 220 9.36 -5.71 4.67
C ALA A 220 8.85 -7.13 4.42
N PHE A 221 7.58 -7.39 4.74
CA PHE A 221 6.92 -8.69 4.59
C PHE A 221 6.05 -8.82 3.34
N ILE A 222 5.89 -7.75 2.55
CA ILE A 222 5.13 -7.80 1.29
C ILE A 222 6.07 -8.28 0.16
N PRO A 223 5.81 -9.45 -0.44
CA PRO A 223 6.56 -9.87 -1.62
C PRO A 223 6.09 -9.10 -2.86
N PHE A 224 7.04 -8.62 -3.64
CA PHE A 224 6.79 -7.94 -4.92
C PHE A 224 6.92 -8.89 -6.13
N GLY A 225 7.39 -10.10 -5.89
CA GLY A 225 7.53 -11.17 -6.86
C GLY A 225 8.04 -12.45 -6.20
N PRO A 226 8.16 -13.54 -6.97
CA PRO A 226 8.65 -14.83 -6.49
C PRO A 226 10.10 -14.75 -5.97
N HIS A 227 10.90 -13.86 -6.56
CA HIS A 227 12.32 -13.64 -6.24
C HIS A 227 12.60 -12.20 -5.77
N ILE A 228 11.56 -11.46 -5.36
CA ILE A 228 11.69 -10.05 -4.94
C ILE A 228 10.93 -9.85 -3.63
N TYR A 229 11.61 -10.07 -2.51
CA TYR A 229 11.09 -9.83 -1.17
C TYR A 229 12.24 -9.48 -0.23
N ALA A 230 11.95 -8.77 0.86
CA ALA A 230 12.97 -8.41 1.85
C ALA A 230 13.09 -9.47 2.93
N ALA A 231 11.96 -9.93 3.48
CA ALA A 231 11.90 -11.03 4.44
C ALA A 231 10.80 -12.02 4.08
N ASN A 232 11.14 -13.31 4.08
CA ASN A 232 10.20 -14.41 3.87
C ASN A 232 10.18 -15.31 5.11
N SER A 233 9.17 -15.11 5.97
CA SER A 233 8.95 -15.91 7.17
C SER A 233 7.68 -16.75 6.99
N GLU A 234 7.66 -17.96 7.55
CA GLU A 234 6.49 -18.85 7.56
C GLU A 234 5.24 -18.19 8.15
N LEU A 235 5.42 -17.23 9.08
CA LEU A 235 4.33 -16.51 9.75
C LEU A 235 4.19 -15.06 9.25
N SER A 236 4.65 -14.76 8.03
CA SER A 236 4.66 -13.41 7.44
C SER A 236 3.30 -12.71 7.53
N LEU A 237 2.20 -13.41 7.25
CA LEU A 237 0.84 -12.87 7.36
C LEU A 237 0.49 -12.46 8.79
N ILE A 238 0.81 -13.28 9.80
CA ILE A 238 0.51 -12.98 11.21
C ILE A 238 1.32 -11.77 11.70
N PHE A 239 2.61 -11.72 11.35
CA PHE A 239 3.47 -10.58 11.69
C PHE A 239 2.94 -9.28 11.09
N MET A 240 2.54 -9.31 9.82
CA MET A 240 1.98 -8.15 9.15
C MET A 240 0.70 -7.64 9.83
N MET A 241 -0.20 -8.57 10.16
CA MET A 241 -1.43 -8.27 10.88
C MET A 241 -1.16 -7.67 12.27
N ALA A 242 -0.16 -8.19 12.99
CA ALA A 242 0.25 -7.62 14.27
C ALA A 242 0.79 -6.19 14.15
N ILE A 243 1.47 -5.86 13.04
CA ILE A 243 1.99 -4.50 12.80
C ILE A 243 0.85 -3.52 12.47
N PHE A 244 -0.17 -3.95 11.74
CA PHE A 244 -1.37 -3.14 11.50
C PHE A 244 -2.04 -2.72 12.83
N GLY A 245 -2.15 -3.64 13.79
CA GLY A 245 -2.71 -3.36 15.11
C GLY A 245 -1.95 -2.40 16.02
N VAL A 246 -0.71 -2.02 15.67
CA VAL A 246 0.04 -0.99 16.41
C VAL A 246 -0.41 0.42 15.99
N ALA A 247 -0.97 0.57 14.80
CA ALA A 247 -1.33 1.87 14.24
C ALA A 247 -2.32 2.70 15.06
N PRO A 248 -3.41 2.13 15.59
CA PRO A 248 -4.40 2.89 16.35
C PRO A 248 -3.79 3.56 17.58
N LEU A 249 -2.77 2.95 18.18
CA LEU A 249 -2.03 3.53 19.30
C LEU A 249 -1.25 4.78 18.87
N GLY A 250 -0.60 4.74 17.70
CA GLY A 250 0.11 5.90 17.15
C GLY A 250 -0.82 7.08 16.91
N VAL A 251 -2.00 6.82 16.34
CA VAL A 251 -3.02 7.84 16.09
C VAL A 251 -3.57 8.43 17.40
N PHE A 252 -3.88 7.58 18.37
CA PHE A 252 -4.36 8.04 19.68
C PHE A 252 -3.30 8.91 20.39
N PHE A 253 -2.04 8.48 20.41
CA PHE A 253 -0.94 9.26 20.98
C PHE A 253 -0.73 10.59 20.27
N ALA A 254 -0.88 10.64 18.95
CA ALA A 254 -0.79 11.87 18.18
C ALA A 254 -1.89 12.88 18.58
N GLY A 255 -3.14 12.41 18.75
CA GLY A 255 -4.25 13.24 19.21
C GLY A 255 -4.11 13.70 20.66
N TRP A 256 -3.65 12.82 21.56
CA TRP A 256 -3.45 13.14 22.98
C TRP A 256 -2.30 14.13 23.22
N ALA A 257 -1.14 13.89 22.59
CA ALA A 257 0.07 14.69 22.82
C ALA A 257 -0.08 16.14 22.35
N SER A 258 -0.94 16.36 21.35
CA SER A 258 -1.26 17.67 20.77
C SER A 258 -1.88 18.65 21.77
N ASN A 259 -2.39 18.19 22.92
CA ASN A 259 -3.05 19.01 23.94
C ASN A 259 -4.14 19.96 23.39
N ASN A 260 -4.86 19.49 22.37
CA ASN A 260 -6.01 20.16 21.77
C ASN A 260 -7.22 19.23 21.88
N LYS A 261 -8.33 19.73 22.43
CA LYS A 261 -9.55 18.94 22.65
C LYS A 261 -10.13 18.41 21.33
N TYR A 262 -10.04 19.18 20.25
CA TYR A 262 -10.53 18.76 18.93
C TYR A 262 -9.68 17.62 18.38
N ALA A 263 -8.35 17.73 18.49
CA ALA A 263 -7.42 16.68 18.06
C ALA A 263 -7.57 15.39 18.88
N LEU A 264 -7.82 15.51 20.19
CA LEU A 264 -8.06 14.37 21.07
C LEU A 264 -9.37 13.65 20.70
N ILE A 265 -10.47 14.38 20.46
CA ILE A 265 -11.74 13.78 20.04
C ILE A 265 -11.58 13.09 18.68
N GLY A 266 -10.86 13.71 17.73
CA GLY A 266 -10.54 13.11 16.43
C GLY A 266 -9.71 11.83 16.56
N GLY A 267 -8.64 11.86 17.37
CA GLY A 267 -7.80 10.69 17.63
C GLY A 267 -8.54 9.55 18.33
N MET A 268 -9.43 9.84 19.28
CA MET A 268 -10.26 8.82 19.94
C MET A 268 -11.26 8.17 18.98
N ARG A 269 -11.91 8.96 18.10
CA ARG A 269 -12.83 8.44 17.07
C ARG A 269 -12.10 7.54 16.06
N SER A 270 -10.95 8.01 15.57
CA SER A 270 -10.07 7.23 14.70
C SER A 270 -9.67 5.90 15.32
N ALA A 271 -9.08 5.93 16.52
CA ALA A 271 -8.60 4.73 17.18
C ALA A 271 -9.73 3.71 17.43
N ALA A 272 -10.92 4.18 17.80
CA ALA A 272 -12.09 3.32 17.96
C ALA A 272 -12.55 2.69 16.64
N GLN A 273 -12.52 3.45 15.54
CA GLN A 273 -12.84 2.93 14.21
C GLN A 273 -11.80 1.91 13.75
N LEU A 274 -10.51 2.25 13.75
CA LEU A 274 -9.45 1.35 13.29
C LEU A 274 -9.53 0.01 14.04
N THR A 275 -9.68 0.06 15.38
CA THR A 275 -9.85 -1.16 16.20
C THR A 275 -11.10 -1.97 15.82
N ALA A 276 -12.22 -1.31 15.52
CA ALA A 276 -13.47 -2.00 15.18
C ALA A 276 -13.41 -2.73 13.82
N TYR A 277 -12.60 -2.23 12.87
CA TYR A 277 -12.46 -2.80 11.54
C TYR A 277 -11.25 -3.73 11.40
N GLU A 278 -10.31 -3.66 12.33
CA GLU A 278 -9.18 -4.59 12.39
C GLU A 278 -9.62 -6.03 12.71
N ILE A 279 -10.54 -6.22 13.66
CA ILE A 279 -11.04 -7.56 14.03
C ILE A 279 -11.64 -8.30 12.82
N PRO A 280 -12.62 -7.74 12.06
CA PRO A 280 -13.14 -8.43 10.89
C PRO A 280 -12.10 -8.58 9.77
N LEU A 281 -11.14 -7.64 9.64
CA LEU A 281 -10.00 -7.78 8.71
C LEU A 281 -9.18 -9.04 9.04
N LEU A 282 -8.79 -9.22 10.30
CA LEU A 282 -8.02 -10.37 10.77
C LEU A 282 -8.74 -11.70 10.48
N ILE A 283 -10.03 -11.76 10.79
CA ILE A 283 -10.86 -12.96 10.54
C ILE A 283 -10.98 -13.24 9.03
N THR A 284 -11.12 -12.21 8.21
CA THR A 284 -11.21 -12.35 6.75
C THR A 284 -9.91 -12.88 6.15
N VAL A 285 -8.78 -12.33 6.59
CA VAL A 285 -7.44 -12.77 6.17
C VAL A 285 -7.17 -14.21 6.66
N LEU A 286 -7.60 -14.57 7.86
CA LEU A 286 -7.52 -15.95 8.35
C LEU A 286 -8.29 -16.91 7.44
N GLY A 287 -9.42 -16.51 6.88
CA GLY A 287 -10.14 -17.30 5.87
C GLY A 287 -9.28 -17.61 4.63
N VAL A 288 -8.48 -16.66 4.16
CA VAL A 288 -7.55 -16.85 3.04
C VAL A 288 -6.40 -17.80 3.42
N ALA A 289 -5.86 -17.67 4.63
CA ALA A 289 -4.82 -18.56 5.15
C ALA A 289 -5.32 -20.01 5.30
N VAL A 290 -6.55 -20.19 5.77
CA VAL A 290 -7.17 -21.53 5.88
C VAL A 290 -7.38 -22.16 4.50
N LEU A 291 -7.84 -21.38 3.52
CA LEU A 291 -8.09 -21.89 2.17
C LEU A 291 -6.80 -22.35 1.49
N SER A 292 -5.73 -21.56 1.60
CA SER A 292 -4.41 -21.87 1.03
C SER A 292 -3.67 -22.96 1.83
N GLY A 293 -3.86 -23.01 3.15
CA GLY A 293 -3.18 -23.94 4.04
C GLY A 293 -1.82 -23.44 4.54
N SER A 294 -1.53 -22.14 4.38
CA SER A 294 -0.27 -21.53 4.84
C SER A 294 -0.48 -20.10 5.36
N PHE A 295 0.43 -19.67 6.24
CA PHE A 295 0.56 -18.27 6.67
C PHE A 295 1.62 -17.50 5.87
N ASN A 296 2.30 -18.16 4.94
CA ASN A 296 3.27 -17.53 4.05
C ASN A 296 2.56 -16.91 2.85
N ILE A 297 2.78 -15.61 2.62
CA ILE A 297 2.16 -14.87 1.51
C ILE A 297 2.59 -15.41 0.14
N ILE A 298 3.84 -15.85 0.00
CA ILE A 298 4.33 -16.43 -1.25
C ILE A 298 3.62 -17.75 -1.54
N GLU A 299 3.45 -18.60 -0.53
CA GLU A 299 2.72 -19.87 -0.66
C GLU A 299 1.24 -19.65 -0.94
N ILE A 300 0.63 -18.59 -0.39
CA ILE A 300 -0.74 -18.19 -0.72
C ILE A 300 -0.87 -17.84 -2.21
N VAL A 301 0.11 -17.15 -2.79
CA VAL A 301 0.12 -16.80 -4.22
C VAL A 301 0.42 -18.04 -5.07
N ASP A 302 1.37 -18.88 -4.66
CA ASP A 302 1.67 -20.14 -5.35
C ASP A 302 0.46 -21.08 -5.37
N PHE A 303 -0.36 -21.12 -4.32
CA PHE A 303 -1.62 -21.86 -4.28
C PHE A 303 -2.66 -21.35 -5.30
N GLN A 304 -2.59 -20.08 -5.72
CA GLN A 304 -3.47 -19.53 -6.76
C GLN A 304 -2.96 -19.79 -8.18
N MET A 305 -1.65 -19.95 -8.32
CA MET A 305 -0.94 -20.10 -9.60
C MET A 305 -0.66 -21.56 -9.98
N GLY A 306 -0.64 -22.47 -9.02
CA GLY A 306 -0.17 -23.84 -9.22
C GLY A 306 -0.95 -24.58 -10.30
N GLN A 307 -0.23 -25.07 -11.32
CA GLN A 307 -0.80 -25.92 -12.37
C GLN A 307 -1.38 -27.23 -11.80
N ASP A 308 -0.74 -27.78 -10.77
CA ASP A 308 -1.17 -29.00 -10.07
C ASP A 308 -1.98 -28.69 -8.79
N GLU A 309 -1.84 -27.48 -8.24
CA GLU A 309 -2.47 -27.03 -7.00
C GLU A 309 -3.20 -25.70 -7.25
N GLY A 310 -4.51 -25.75 -7.50
CA GLY A 310 -5.38 -24.58 -7.36
C GLY A 310 -5.28 -23.48 -8.42
N ASN A 311 -5.47 -23.79 -9.71
CA ASN A 311 -5.53 -22.86 -10.85
C ASN A 311 -6.75 -21.88 -10.85
N VAL A 312 -7.17 -21.38 -9.70
CA VAL A 312 -8.31 -20.46 -9.57
C VAL A 312 -7.97 -19.37 -8.56
N TRP A 313 -8.20 -18.12 -8.97
CA TRP A 313 -8.03 -16.97 -8.10
C TRP A 313 -9.01 -16.99 -6.92
N ASN A 314 -8.52 -16.62 -5.73
CA ASN A 314 -9.34 -16.65 -4.52
C ASN A 314 -10.53 -15.68 -4.57
N ILE A 315 -10.54 -14.67 -5.46
CA ILE A 315 -11.72 -13.82 -5.66
C ILE A 315 -12.97 -14.62 -6.07
N PHE A 316 -12.80 -15.73 -6.80
CA PHE A 316 -13.91 -16.59 -7.24
C PHE A 316 -14.30 -17.62 -6.18
N LEU A 317 -13.36 -18.00 -5.29
CA LEU A 317 -13.58 -18.94 -4.20
C LEU A 317 -14.18 -18.26 -2.97
N LEU A 318 -13.69 -17.07 -2.64
CA LEU A 318 -14.09 -16.27 -1.48
C LEU A 318 -14.50 -14.84 -1.91
N PRO A 319 -15.56 -14.68 -2.72
CA PRO A 319 -16.04 -13.36 -3.13
C PRO A 319 -16.50 -12.51 -1.94
N LEU A 320 -17.11 -13.14 -0.92
CA LEU A 320 -17.46 -12.48 0.34
C LEU A 320 -16.21 -11.98 1.07
N GLY A 321 -15.18 -12.82 1.16
CA GLY A 321 -13.89 -12.45 1.76
C GLY A 321 -13.22 -11.28 1.02
N ALA A 322 -13.27 -11.27 -0.31
CA ALA A 322 -12.73 -10.17 -1.10
C ALA A 322 -13.46 -8.84 -0.79
N ALA A 323 -14.80 -8.86 -0.73
CA ALA A 323 -15.60 -7.68 -0.38
C ALA A 323 -15.33 -7.20 1.05
N LEU A 324 -15.28 -8.11 2.01
CA LEU A 324 -15.00 -7.79 3.41
C LEU A 324 -13.61 -7.18 3.57
N PHE A 325 -12.58 -7.81 2.99
CA PHE A 325 -11.22 -7.29 3.02
C PHE A 325 -11.12 -5.91 2.37
N LEU A 326 -11.79 -5.69 1.23
CA LEU A 326 -11.80 -4.39 0.58
C LEU A 326 -12.41 -3.31 1.49
N ILE A 327 -13.56 -3.59 2.09
CA ILE A 327 -14.27 -2.64 2.97
C ILE A 327 -13.45 -2.35 4.22
N THR A 328 -12.91 -3.38 4.89
CA THR A 328 -12.14 -3.20 6.12
C THR A 328 -10.82 -2.49 5.87
N MET A 329 -10.15 -2.74 4.73
CA MET A 329 -8.94 -2.00 4.37
C MET A 329 -9.21 -0.53 4.02
N ILE A 330 -10.34 -0.20 3.39
CA ILE A 330 -10.68 1.22 3.16
C ILE A 330 -10.90 1.92 4.52
N ALA A 331 -11.53 1.23 5.48
CA ALA A 331 -11.74 1.74 6.82
C ALA A 331 -10.44 1.89 7.63
N GLU A 332 -9.50 0.96 7.48
CA GLU A 332 -8.17 0.98 8.12
C GLU A 332 -7.29 2.14 7.61
N VAL A 333 -7.48 2.54 6.37
CA VAL A 333 -6.72 3.63 5.73
C VAL A 333 -7.43 4.99 5.93
N GLU A 334 -8.56 5.02 6.62
CA GLU A 334 -9.34 6.23 6.92
C GLU A 334 -9.77 7.02 5.67
N ARG A 335 -10.03 6.33 4.55
CA ARG A 335 -10.48 6.97 3.30
C ARG A 335 -12.00 7.07 3.26
N ILE A 336 -12.53 8.12 2.63
CA ILE A 336 -13.98 8.29 2.39
C ILE A 336 -14.55 7.00 1.77
N PRO A 337 -15.60 6.41 2.37
CA PRO A 337 -16.56 7.00 3.32
C PRO A 337 -16.18 6.93 4.82
N PHE A 338 -15.09 6.25 5.17
CA PHE A 338 -14.63 5.97 6.54
C PHE A 338 -13.62 7.00 7.05
N ASP A 339 -13.70 8.22 6.54
CA ASP A 339 -12.82 9.33 6.88
C ASP A 339 -13.43 10.16 8.03
N MET A 340 -13.20 9.71 9.27
CA MET A 340 -13.70 10.36 10.50
C MET A 340 -12.79 11.49 11.01
N PRO A 341 -11.45 11.40 10.92
CA PRO A 341 -10.56 12.47 11.41
C PRO A 341 -10.35 13.61 10.41
N GLU A 342 -10.24 13.33 9.09
CA GLU A 342 -9.96 14.33 8.04
C GLU A 342 -11.19 15.20 7.72
N ALA A 343 -12.34 14.97 8.39
CA ALA A 343 -13.55 15.72 8.17
C ALA A 343 -13.38 17.21 8.54
N GLU A 344 -12.92 18.02 7.58
CA GLU A 344 -12.71 19.48 7.68
C GLU A 344 -13.95 20.21 8.24
N ALA A 345 -15.14 19.72 7.89
CA ALA A 345 -16.42 20.28 8.32
C ALA A 345 -16.78 20.00 9.79
N GLU A 346 -16.18 18.97 10.42
CA GLU A 346 -16.47 18.61 11.82
C GLU A 346 -15.29 18.90 12.76
N LEU A 347 -14.09 18.41 12.43
CA LEU A 347 -12.94 18.38 13.34
C LEU A 347 -11.63 18.92 12.75
N VAL A 348 -11.65 19.62 11.61
CA VAL A 348 -10.48 20.37 11.07
C VAL A 348 -9.22 19.49 10.91
N GLU A 349 -9.40 18.24 10.50
CA GLU A 349 -8.37 17.18 10.33
C GLU A 349 -7.99 16.34 11.57
N GLY A 350 -8.65 16.54 12.71
CA GLY A 350 -8.56 15.62 13.85
C GLY A 350 -7.15 15.53 14.44
N TRP A 351 -6.53 14.33 14.41
CA TRP A 351 -5.22 14.09 15.02
C TRP A 351 -4.04 14.72 14.23
N TRP A 352 -4.31 15.30 13.06
CA TRP A 352 -3.31 15.92 12.18
C TRP A 352 -3.07 17.40 12.49
N THR A 353 -4.04 18.08 13.09
CA THR A 353 -4.17 19.56 13.08
C THR A 353 -2.95 20.31 13.64
N GLU A 354 -2.28 19.77 14.65
CA GLU A 354 -1.14 20.43 15.30
C GLU A 354 0.22 20.11 14.64
N TYR A 355 0.27 19.16 13.71
CA TYR A 355 1.51 18.77 13.04
C TYR A 355 1.79 19.66 11.83
N GLY A 356 3.03 20.15 11.75
CA GLY A 356 3.51 20.96 10.63
C GLY A 356 4.76 20.39 9.95
N GLY A 357 5.13 21.02 8.84
CA GLY A 357 6.37 20.74 8.11
C GLY A 357 6.53 19.28 7.68
N ILE A 358 7.68 18.69 7.98
CA ILE A 358 8.03 17.34 7.55
C ILE A 358 7.21 16.24 8.24
N ARG A 359 6.79 16.40 9.49
CA ARG A 359 5.99 15.37 10.20
C ARG A 359 4.64 15.18 9.56
N TRP A 360 3.95 16.29 9.29
CA TRP A 360 2.71 16.27 8.54
C TRP A 360 2.91 15.57 7.18
N GLY A 361 3.98 15.92 6.45
CA GLY A 361 4.30 15.31 5.16
C GLY A 361 4.59 13.81 5.23
N LEU A 362 5.25 13.34 6.30
CA LEU A 362 5.56 11.92 6.49
C LEU A 362 4.35 11.12 6.97
N MET A 363 3.48 11.68 7.81
CA MET A 363 2.20 11.04 8.18
C MET A 363 1.29 10.92 6.97
N PHE A 364 1.23 11.96 6.13
CA PHE A 364 0.55 11.90 4.84
C PHE A 364 1.14 10.81 3.94
N ALA A 365 2.48 10.73 3.83
CA ALA A 365 3.12 9.65 3.08
C ALA A 365 2.77 8.27 3.67
N ALA A 366 2.72 8.12 4.98
CA ALA A 366 2.39 6.86 5.65
C ALA A 366 0.96 6.39 5.33
N GLU A 367 -0.03 7.29 5.32
CA GLU A 367 -1.41 6.93 4.94
C GLU A 367 -1.49 6.43 3.49
N TYR A 368 -0.79 7.09 2.56
CA TYR A 368 -0.72 6.64 1.15
C TYR A 368 0.05 5.33 1.01
N MET A 369 1.11 5.14 1.78
CA MET A 369 1.85 3.89 1.86
C MET A 369 0.94 2.76 2.36
N ARG A 370 0.11 2.98 3.38
CA ARG A 370 -0.87 1.98 3.84
C ARG A 370 -1.95 1.71 2.80
N SER A 371 -2.44 2.76 2.12
CA SER A 371 -3.36 2.62 0.97
C SER A 371 -2.76 1.69 -0.09
N TYR A 372 -1.47 1.87 -0.36
CA TYR A 372 -0.75 1.07 -1.34
C TYR A 372 -0.56 -0.37 -0.90
N ALA A 373 -0.15 -0.59 0.35
CA ALA A 373 -0.04 -1.90 0.96
C ALA A 373 -1.38 -2.65 0.86
N ALA A 374 -2.50 -1.99 1.15
CA ALA A 374 -3.83 -2.55 1.00
C ALA A 374 -4.11 -3.04 -0.42
N CYS A 375 -3.76 -2.24 -1.43
CA CYS A 375 -3.96 -2.59 -2.84
C CYS A 375 -3.07 -3.76 -3.29
N ILE A 376 -1.81 -3.81 -2.83
CA ILE A 376 -0.91 -4.93 -3.10
C ILE A 376 -1.42 -6.20 -2.42
N LEU A 377 -1.81 -6.12 -1.15
CA LEU A 377 -2.33 -7.26 -0.40
C LEU A 377 -3.63 -7.81 -1.00
N PHE A 378 -4.52 -6.93 -1.49
CA PHE A 378 -5.69 -7.38 -2.23
C PHE A 378 -5.29 -8.18 -3.48
N ALA A 379 -4.28 -7.70 -4.22
CA ALA A 379 -3.79 -8.40 -5.40
C ALA A 379 -3.16 -9.77 -5.05
N LEU A 380 -2.37 -9.83 -3.98
CA LEU A 380 -1.73 -11.06 -3.49
C LEU A 380 -2.75 -12.07 -2.94
N PHE A 381 -3.74 -11.63 -2.17
CA PHE A 381 -4.69 -12.53 -1.52
C PHE A 381 -5.81 -12.99 -2.44
N PHE A 382 -6.27 -12.17 -3.40
CA PHE A 382 -7.48 -12.44 -4.17
C PHE A 382 -7.29 -12.49 -5.69
N LEU A 383 -6.30 -11.80 -6.25
CA LEU A 383 -6.15 -11.64 -7.71
C LEU A 383 -4.97 -12.43 -8.30
N GLY A 384 -4.43 -13.46 -7.63
CA GLY A 384 -3.33 -14.25 -8.20
C GLY A 384 -1.97 -13.54 -8.18
N GLY A 385 -1.74 -12.59 -7.27
CA GLY A 385 -0.46 -11.92 -7.07
C GLY A 385 0.21 -11.42 -8.37
N TRP A 386 1.36 -11.99 -8.69
CA TRP A 386 2.18 -11.66 -9.87
C TRP A 386 1.83 -12.44 -11.15
N GLU A 387 0.83 -13.32 -11.13
CA GLU A 387 0.35 -14.03 -12.34
C GLU A 387 -0.35 -13.06 -13.30
N ALA A 388 -0.23 -13.26 -14.61
CA ALA A 388 -1.05 -12.49 -15.55
C ALA A 388 -2.52 -12.97 -15.52
N PRO A 389 -3.52 -12.08 -15.70
CA PRO A 389 -4.92 -12.47 -15.76
C PRO A 389 -5.18 -13.54 -16.82
N PHE A 390 -5.72 -14.69 -16.40
CA PHE A 390 -6.05 -15.82 -17.26
C PHE A 390 -4.87 -16.33 -18.12
N GLN A 391 -3.63 -16.24 -17.60
CA GLN A 391 -2.42 -16.61 -18.34
C GLN A 391 -2.51 -18.02 -18.94
N HIS A 392 -3.01 -18.98 -18.16
CA HIS A 392 -3.16 -20.37 -18.56
C HIS A 392 -4.25 -20.57 -19.64
N THR A 393 -5.39 -19.89 -19.52
CA THR A 393 -6.48 -19.96 -20.51
C THR A 393 -6.12 -19.25 -21.82
N LEU A 394 -5.39 -18.14 -21.74
CA LEU A 394 -4.98 -17.33 -22.90
C LEU A 394 -3.83 -17.98 -23.68
N SER A 395 -2.86 -18.60 -23.00
CA SER A 395 -1.75 -19.33 -23.65
C SER A 395 -2.22 -20.61 -24.36
N GLY A 396 -3.29 -21.26 -23.88
CA GLY A 396 -3.89 -22.44 -24.51
C GLY A 396 -4.69 -22.17 -25.80
N LEU A 397 -4.87 -20.91 -26.22
CA LEU A 397 -5.67 -20.58 -27.41
C LEU A 397 -4.91 -20.88 -28.73
N PRO A 398 -5.46 -21.70 -29.65
CA PRO A 398 -4.73 -22.26 -30.80
C PRO A 398 -4.30 -21.26 -31.90
N THR A 399 -4.68 -19.97 -31.81
CA THR A 399 -4.33 -18.93 -32.81
C THR A 399 -3.68 -17.67 -32.26
N VAL A 400 -3.89 -17.36 -30.97
CA VAL A 400 -3.37 -16.13 -30.32
C VAL A 400 -2.48 -16.46 -29.11
N GLY A 401 -2.49 -17.72 -28.65
CA GLY A 401 -1.75 -18.17 -27.47
C GLY A 401 -0.26 -17.89 -27.54
N GLY A 402 0.39 -18.15 -28.69
CA GLY A 402 1.82 -17.90 -28.87
C GLY A 402 2.22 -16.42 -28.76
N THR A 403 1.33 -15.48 -29.14
CA THR A 403 1.60 -14.05 -28.95
C THR A 403 1.43 -13.60 -27.50
N PHE A 404 0.45 -14.16 -26.79
CA PHE A 404 0.24 -13.87 -25.38
C PHE A 404 1.34 -14.49 -24.51
N GLU A 405 1.77 -15.71 -24.82
CA GLU A 405 2.89 -16.37 -24.17
C GLU A 405 4.19 -15.56 -24.32
N ALA A 406 4.47 -15.02 -25.51
CA ALA A 406 5.63 -14.14 -25.71
C ALA A 406 5.55 -12.86 -24.88
N VAL A 407 4.36 -12.24 -24.75
CA VAL A 407 4.16 -11.04 -23.92
C VAL A 407 4.29 -11.35 -22.43
N PHE A 408 3.72 -12.48 -21.98
CA PHE A 408 3.80 -12.93 -20.59
C PHE A 408 5.21 -13.33 -20.19
N ALA A 409 5.96 -14.00 -21.08
CA ALA A 409 7.37 -14.33 -20.85
C ALA A 409 8.27 -13.09 -20.84
N ALA A 410 7.96 -12.08 -21.66
CA ALA A 410 8.74 -10.84 -21.72
C ALA A 410 8.49 -9.91 -20.52
N THR A 411 7.30 -9.97 -19.91
CA THR A 411 6.89 -9.04 -18.84
C THR A 411 7.13 -9.65 -17.46
N PRO A 412 8.00 -9.06 -16.61
CA PRO A 412 8.26 -9.58 -15.27
C PRO A 412 6.98 -9.63 -14.42
N GLY A 413 6.90 -10.60 -13.49
CA GLY A 413 5.75 -10.77 -12.59
C GLY A 413 5.48 -9.53 -11.73
N LEU A 414 6.54 -8.78 -11.40
CA LEU A 414 6.48 -7.49 -10.73
C LEU A 414 5.53 -6.52 -11.42
N VAL A 415 5.57 -6.44 -12.76
CA VAL A 415 4.76 -5.46 -13.51
C VAL A 415 3.28 -5.79 -13.41
N TRP A 416 2.92 -7.08 -13.43
CA TRP A 416 1.53 -7.52 -13.27
C TRP A 416 0.98 -7.21 -11.87
N LEU A 417 1.78 -7.46 -10.83
CA LEU A 417 1.42 -7.09 -9.47
C LEU A 417 1.18 -5.58 -9.35
N LEU A 418 2.08 -4.76 -9.91
CA LEU A 418 1.97 -3.30 -9.89
C LEU A 418 0.73 -2.79 -10.65
N ILE A 419 0.45 -3.35 -11.83
CA ILE A 419 -0.75 -3.00 -12.61
C ILE A 419 -2.01 -3.31 -11.81
N LYS A 420 -2.10 -4.51 -11.21
CA LYS A 420 -3.25 -4.88 -10.35
C LYS A 420 -3.38 -3.95 -9.15
N ALA A 421 -2.27 -3.64 -8.47
CA ALA A 421 -2.28 -2.72 -7.33
C ALA A 421 -2.73 -1.30 -7.73
N TRP A 422 -2.27 -0.78 -8.87
CA TRP A 422 -2.71 0.53 -9.37
C TRP A 422 -4.17 0.55 -9.82
N LEU A 423 -4.67 -0.54 -10.40
CA LEU A 423 -6.09 -0.69 -10.73
C LEU A 423 -6.93 -0.73 -9.45
N MET A 424 -6.50 -1.46 -8.42
CA MET A 424 -7.18 -1.48 -7.12
C MET A 424 -7.15 -0.11 -6.44
N PHE A 425 -6.04 0.61 -6.54
CA PHE A 425 -5.98 1.98 -6.04
C PHE A 425 -6.94 2.92 -6.81
N ALA A 426 -7.09 2.74 -8.12
CA ALA A 426 -8.10 3.48 -8.87
C ALA A 426 -9.54 3.18 -8.40
N VAL A 427 -9.82 1.94 -7.97
CA VAL A 427 -11.09 1.58 -7.32
C VAL A 427 -11.25 2.32 -5.99
N PHE A 428 -10.21 2.43 -5.15
CA PHE A 428 -10.26 3.21 -3.91
C PHE A 428 -10.61 4.67 -4.18
N VAL A 429 -9.96 5.27 -5.18
CA VAL A 429 -10.25 6.66 -5.58
C VAL A 429 -11.67 6.80 -6.14
N TRP A 430 -12.16 5.80 -6.87
CA TRP A 430 -13.52 5.81 -7.40
C TRP A 430 -14.57 5.72 -6.28
N ILE A 431 -14.35 4.86 -5.29
CA ILE A 431 -15.21 4.75 -4.10
C ILE A 431 -15.23 6.10 -3.36
N ARG A 432 -14.06 6.70 -3.12
CA ARG A 432 -13.94 8.04 -2.51
C ARG A 432 -14.75 9.10 -3.24
N ALA A 433 -14.75 9.07 -4.57
CA ALA A 433 -15.46 10.06 -5.39
C ALA A 433 -16.97 9.81 -5.47
N SER A 434 -17.43 8.57 -5.24
CA SER A 434 -18.83 8.17 -5.46
C SER A 434 -19.64 8.13 -4.16
N LEU A 435 -19.01 7.75 -3.04
CA LEU A 435 -19.68 7.57 -1.77
C LEU A 435 -19.64 8.84 -0.91
N HIS A 436 -20.71 9.05 -0.16
CA HIS A 436 -20.80 10.12 0.83
C HIS A 436 -20.17 9.70 2.15
N ARG A 437 -19.75 10.68 2.95
CA ARG A 437 -19.30 10.43 4.32
C ARG A 437 -20.45 9.89 5.18
N VAL A 438 -20.15 8.90 6.01
CA VAL A 438 -21.10 8.25 6.94
C VAL A 438 -20.77 8.66 8.36
N ARG A 439 -21.76 8.77 9.26
CA ARG A 439 -21.54 9.16 10.66
C ARG A 439 -20.79 8.07 11.45
N THR A 440 -19.96 8.45 12.43
CA THR A 440 -19.16 7.52 13.27
C THR A 440 -20.00 6.41 13.89
N ASP A 441 -21.17 6.76 14.44
CA ASP A 441 -22.03 5.77 15.12
C ASP A 441 -22.49 4.67 14.15
N GLN A 442 -22.82 5.05 12.91
CA GLN A 442 -23.25 4.12 11.87
C GLN A 442 -22.08 3.27 11.36
N ILE A 443 -20.89 3.86 11.27
CA ILE A 443 -19.65 3.13 10.91
C ILE A 443 -19.32 2.09 11.97
N LEU A 444 -19.37 2.44 13.25
CA LEU A 444 -19.11 1.47 14.33
C LEU A 444 -20.19 0.39 14.36
N GLU A 445 -21.47 0.76 14.20
CA GLU A 445 -22.56 -0.20 14.13
C GLU A 445 -22.40 -1.16 12.94
N PHE A 446 -22.01 -0.67 11.77
CA PHE A 446 -21.75 -1.49 10.59
C PHE A 446 -20.59 -2.48 10.81
N GLY A 447 -19.48 -2.02 11.42
CA GLY A 447 -18.35 -2.89 11.75
C GLY A 447 -18.75 -4.03 12.69
N TRP A 448 -19.41 -3.71 13.80
CA TRP A 448 -19.75 -4.68 14.84
C TRP A 448 -20.95 -5.57 14.50
N ARG A 449 -22.03 -5.01 13.91
CA ARG A 449 -23.27 -5.76 13.64
C ARG A 449 -23.24 -6.51 12.33
N TRP A 450 -22.50 -6.03 11.32
CA TRP A 450 -22.51 -6.63 9.98
C TRP A 450 -21.18 -7.25 9.61
N LEU A 451 -20.08 -6.48 9.61
CA LEU A 451 -18.79 -6.99 9.12
C LEU A 451 -18.23 -8.11 9.99
N LEU A 452 -18.34 -8.00 11.32
CA LEU A 452 -17.85 -9.03 12.23
C LEU A 452 -18.57 -10.38 12.03
N PRO A 453 -19.91 -10.48 12.10
CA PRO A 453 -20.60 -11.74 11.78
C PRO A 453 -20.32 -12.25 10.37
N LEU A 454 -20.28 -11.38 9.35
CA LEU A 454 -20.01 -11.78 7.98
C LEU A 454 -18.58 -12.35 7.80
N SER A 455 -17.60 -11.79 8.51
CA SER A 455 -16.22 -12.32 8.50
C SER A 455 -16.15 -13.73 9.10
N LEU A 456 -16.92 -14.02 10.15
CA LEU A 456 -17.03 -15.37 10.70
C LEU A 456 -17.70 -16.34 9.73
N VAL A 457 -18.76 -15.90 9.03
CA VAL A 457 -19.39 -16.71 7.98
C VAL A 457 -18.38 -16.99 6.86
N ASN A 458 -17.60 -16.01 6.43
CA ASN A 458 -16.56 -16.19 5.42
C ASN A 458 -15.49 -17.21 5.88
N LEU A 459 -15.07 -17.15 7.14
CA LEU A 459 -14.14 -18.13 7.71
C LEU A 459 -14.72 -19.55 7.70
N VAL A 460 -15.99 -19.72 8.09
CA VAL A 460 -16.68 -21.02 8.04
C VAL A 460 -16.77 -21.53 6.60
N VAL A 461 -17.09 -20.66 5.63
CA VAL A 461 -17.10 -21.01 4.21
C VAL A 461 -15.70 -21.48 3.77
N ALA A 462 -14.64 -20.76 4.12
CA ALA A 462 -13.28 -21.17 3.79
C ALA A 462 -12.90 -22.54 4.38
N ILE A 463 -13.30 -22.83 5.62
CA ILE A 463 -13.10 -24.13 6.26
C ILE A 463 -13.84 -25.24 5.51
N ILE A 464 -15.12 -25.03 5.16
CA ILE A 464 -15.92 -26.00 4.42
C ILE A 464 -15.30 -26.28 3.05
N LEU A 465 -14.87 -25.23 2.33
CA LEU A 465 -14.19 -25.37 1.04
C LEU A 465 -12.92 -26.21 1.17
N ARG A 466 -12.12 -25.97 2.21
CA ARG A 466 -10.86 -26.69 2.42
C ARG A 466 -11.07 -28.15 2.89
N LEU A 467 -12.13 -28.45 3.64
CA LEU A 467 -12.34 -29.81 4.18
C LEU A 467 -13.13 -30.72 3.24
N GLU A 468 -14.18 -30.21 2.59
CA GLU A 468 -15.13 -31.03 1.84
C GLU A 468 -14.84 -31.03 0.33
N PHE A 469 -14.37 -29.90 -0.21
CA PHE A 469 -14.23 -29.71 -1.66
C PHE A 469 -12.79 -29.80 -2.16
N TRP A 470 -11.80 -29.56 -1.29
CA TRP A 470 -10.39 -29.66 -1.66
C TRP A 470 -9.91 -31.11 -1.65
N THR A 471 -9.63 -31.64 -2.83
CA THR A 471 -9.17 -33.03 -3.03
C THR A 471 -7.66 -33.14 -3.28
N GLY A 472 -6.91 -32.04 -3.18
CA GLY A 472 -5.47 -31.99 -3.56
C GLY A 472 -5.24 -32.02 -5.07
N GLN A 473 -6.26 -31.70 -5.85
CA GLN A 473 -6.22 -31.52 -7.30
C GLN A 473 -6.69 -30.08 -7.63
N PRO A 474 -6.48 -29.58 -8.86
CA PRO A 474 -6.99 -28.28 -9.26
C PRO A 474 -8.51 -28.16 -9.02
N TRP A 475 -8.96 -26.99 -8.57
CA TRP A 475 -10.38 -26.74 -8.28
C TRP A 475 -11.26 -27.06 -9.50
N GLU A 476 -12.28 -27.88 -9.30
CA GLU A 476 -13.29 -28.11 -10.33
C GLU A 476 -14.06 -26.80 -10.60
N LEU A 477 -14.14 -26.36 -11.86
CA LEU A 477 -14.66 -25.02 -12.23
C LEU A 477 -16.10 -24.74 -11.76
N TRP A 478 -16.89 -25.78 -11.46
CA TRP A 478 -18.25 -25.59 -10.98
C TRP A 478 -18.29 -25.01 -9.55
N VAL A 479 -17.30 -25.29 -8.70
CA VAL A 479 -17.26 -24.78 -7.31
C VAL A 479 -17.05 -23.25 -7.30
N PRO A 480 -16.00 -22.68 -7.92
CA PRO A 480 -15.83 -21.24 -8.01
C PRO A 480 -16.97 -20.56 -8.77
N ALA A 481 -17.50 -21.18 -9.84
CA ALA A 481 -18.61 -20.62 -10.60
C ALA A 481 -19.89 -20.54 -9.75
N ALA A 482 -20.22 -21.59 -8.99
CA ALA A 482 -21.39 -21.61 -8.12
C ALA A 482 -21.29 -20.56 -7.01
N LEU A 483 -20.13 -20.42 -6.36
CA LEU A 483 -19.89 -19.42 -5.33
C LEU A 483 -19.95 -18.00 -5.89
N SER A 484 -19.34 -17.77 -7.05
CA SER A 484 -19.37 -16.47 -7.72
C SER A 484 -20.79 -16.09 -8.15
N LEU A 485 -21.57 -17.05 -8.68
CA LEU A 485 -22.98 -16.82 -9.03
C LEU A 485 -23.85 -16.60 -7.80
N ALA A 486 -23.63 -17.34 -6.71
CA ALA A 486 -24.34 -17.13 -5.46
C ALA A 486 -24.03 -15.76 -4.86
N ALA A 487 -22.77 -15.34 -4.89
CA ALA A 487 -22.35 -14.01 -4.46
C ALA A 487 -22.91 -12.90 -5.36
N LEU A 488 -22.95 -13.10 -6.67
CA LEU A 488 -23.56 -12.16 -7.61
C LEU A 488 -25.07 -12.08 -7.38
N ALA A 489 -25.75 -13.21 -7.19
CA ALA A 489 -27.18 -13.24 -6.88
C ALA A 489 -27.47 -12.54 -5.55
N LEU A 490 -26.68 -12.80 -4.51
CA LEU A 490 -26.77 -12.10 -3.23
C LEU A 490 -26.54 -10.60 -3.40
N PHE A 491 -25.50 -10.20 -4.14
CA PHE A 491 -25.21 -8.81 -4.43
C PHE A 491 -26.37 -8.14 -5.18
N VAL A 492 -26.93 -8.80 -6.18
CA VAL A 492 -28.08 -8.30 -6.95
C VAL A 492 -29.33 -8.19 -6.06
N ILE A 493 -29.60 -9.18 -5.21
CA ILE A 493 -30.70 -9.12 -4.24
C ILE A 493 -30.50 -7.92 -3.32
N LEU A 494 -29.32 -7.77 -2.72
CA LEU A 494 -29.02 -6.64 -1.82
C LEU A 494 -29.01 -5.28 -2.53
N ALA A 495 -28.62 -5.24 -3.81
CA ALA A 495 -28.64 -4.02 -4.61
C ALA A 495 -30.06 -3.62 -5.07
N ILE A 496 -30.96 -4.61 -5.20
CA ILE A 496 -32.37 -4.40 -5.58
C ILE A 496 -33.24 -4.20 -4.33
N ASP A 497 -32.79 -4.64 -3.14
CA ASP A 497 -33.44 -4.43 -1.85
C ASP A 497 -33.37 -2.94 -1.45
N GLU A 498 -34.06 -2.11 -2.24
CA GLU A 498 -34.37 -0.74 -1.90
C GLU A 498 -35.52 -0.77 -0.88
N ASP A 499 -35.22 -0.40 0.35
CA ASP A 499 -36.22 -0.20 1.40
C ASP A 499 -37.11 1.01 1.00
N GLU A 500 -38.23 0.71 0.32
CA GLU A 500 -39.16 1.71 -0.20
C GLU A 500 -39.68 2.62 0.92
N ASP A 501 -39.83 2.12 2.14
CA ASP A 501 -40.28 2.87 3.31
C ASP A 501 -39.21 3.85 3.80
N ALA A 502 -37.93 3.45 3.77
CA ALA A 502 -36.80 4.33 4.10
C ALA A 502 -36.59 5.43 3.04
N LEU A 503 -36.83 5.13 1.76
CA LEU A 503 -36.79 6.12 0.67
C LEU A 503 -37.93 7.15 0.79
N GLN A 504 -39.12 6.72 1.19
CA GLN A 504 -40.25 7.63 1.44
C GLN A 504 -39.98 8.54 2.65
N ALA A 505 -39.29 8.04 3.68
CA ALA A 505 -38.85 8.83 4.83
C ALA A 505 -37.67 9.77 4.53
N GLN A 506 -36.75 9.37 3.64
CA GLN A 506 -35.68 10.21 3.12
C GLN A 506 -36.19 11.15 2.01
N ARG A 507 -37.04 12.12 2.37
CA ARG A 507 -37.11 13.36 1.58
C ARG A 507 -35.75 14.04 1.65
N ARG A 508 -34.92 13.80 0.64
CA ARG A 508 -33.58 14.38 0.49
C ARG A 508 -33.61 15.89 0.81
N PRO A 509 -32.74 16.42 1.68
CA PRO A 509 -32.62 17.86 1.88
C PRO A 509 -32.19 18.61 0.61
N TYR A 510 -31.63 17.90 -0.37
CA TYR A 510 -31.26 18.43 -1.67
C TYR A 510 -31.61 17.44 -2.79
N SER A 511 -32.86 17.46 -3.26
CA SER A 511 -33.19 16.94 -4.59
C SER A 511 -33.00 18.06 -5.61
N THR A 512 -31.90 18.06 -6.35
CA THR A 512 -31.79 18.89 -7.58
C THR A 512 -32.57 18.31 -8.75
N GLN A 513 -33.09 17.08 -8.62
CA GLN A 513 -34.13 16.58 -9.50
C GLN A 513 -35.48 16.96 -8.92
N ALA A 514 -35.94 18.15 -9.27
CA ALA A 514 -37.37 18.39 -9.27
C ALA A 514 -38.01 17.31 -10.15
N VAL A 515 -39.03 16.62 -9.63
CA VAL A 515 -39.85 15.64 -10.37
C VAL A 515 -40.46 16.26 -11.65
N VAL A 516 -40.47 17.60 -11.73
CA VAL A 516 -40.89 18.36 -12.89
C VAL A 516 -39.65 18.91 -13.62
N LYS A 517 -39.52 18.57 -14.91
CA LYS A 517 -38.58 19.22 -15.84
C LYS A 517 -38.71 20.74 -15.69
N ALA A 518 -37.62 21.41 -15.31
CA ALA A 518 -37.58 22.87 -15.30
C ALA A 518 -37.89 23.39 -16.70
N SER A 519 -39.06 24.02 -16.87
CA SER A 519 -39.39 24.78 -18.07
C SER A 519 -39.03 26.25 -17.84
N PRO A 520 -38.45 26.92 -18.84
CA PRO A 520 -38.15 28.34 -18.72
C PRO A 520 -39.45 29.12 -18.88
N GLY A 521 -40.06 29.48 -17.75
CA GLY A 521 -41.13 30.49 -17.71
C GLY A 521 -42.39 30.04 -16.98
N SER A 522 -42.46 30.29 -15.68
CA SER A 522 -43.36 31.33 -15.17
C SER A 522 -43.07 31.52 -13.68
N HIS A 523 -42.52 32.68 -13.34
CA HIS A 523 -42.74 33.24 -12.02
C HIS A 523 -44.23 33.54 -11.90
N ARG A 524 -44.88 33.01 -10.87
CA ARG A 524 -46.10 33.59 -10.33
C ARG A 524 -46.24 33.24 -8.85
N ASP A 525 -46.10 34.32 -8.09
CA ASP A 525 -46.47 34.63 -6.69
C ASP A 525 -45.83 33.83 -5.55
#